data_AF-V5Z2X8-F1
#
_entry.id   AF-V5Z2X8-F1
#
_cell.length_a   1.000
_cell.length_b   1.000
_cell.length_c   1.000
_cell.angle_alpha   90.00
_cell.angle_beta   90.00
_cell.angle_gamma   90.00
#
_symmetry.space_group_name_H-M   'P 1'
#
loop_
_entity.id
_entity.type
_entity.pdbx_description
1 polymer ?
#
loop_
_entity_poly.entity_id
_entity_poly.type
_entity_poly.pdbx_seq_one_letter_code
_entity_poly.pdbx_strand_id
1 'polypeptide(L)'
;MGGSSKSSGLFISLIKHLKATYRRARSITLIVDSYIIHKSRERLCWLKQNPKFRGIYRPVYSPWVNHVERLWQALHDTITRNHQCRSMRQ
;
A
#
# COMPACT_ATOMS: atom_id res chain seq x y z
N MET A 1 -1.22 23.25 3.27
CA MET A 1 -1.23 22.67 1.90
C MET A 1 -1.79 21.25 1.98
N GLY A 2 -3.11 21.09 1.90
CA GLY A 2 -3.78 19.78 1.98
C GLY A 2 -3.54 19.00 0.70
N GLY A 3 -2.63 18.02 0.76
CA GLY A 3 -2.29 17.17 -0.39
C GLY A 3 -3.50 16.34 -0.82
N SER A 4 -3.80 16.41 -2.12
CA SER A 4 -4.82 15.62 -2.84
C SER A 4 -5.08 14.26 -2.18
N SER A 5 -6.30 14.09 -1.66
CA SER A 5 -6.78 12.90 -0.97
C SER A 5 -6.36 11.62 -1.70
N LYS A 6 -5.88 10.62 -0.94
CA LYS A 6 -5.61 9.24 -1.38
C LYS A 6 -6.79 8.73 -2.21
N SER A 7 -6.73 8.87 -3.54
CA SER A 7 -7.86 8.64 -4.43
C SER A 7 -7.87 7.20 -4.93
N SER A 8 -9.06 6.63 -5.10
CA SER A 8 -9.26 5.28 -5.67
C SER A 8 -8.60 5.13 -7.04
N GLY A 9 -8.50 6.22 -7.81
CA GLY A 9 -7.86 6.26 -9.12
C GLY A 9 -6.35 5.95 -9.09
N LEU A 10 -5.61 6.49 -8.12
CA LEU A 10 -4.17 6.20 -7.96
C LEU A 10 -3.94 4.71 -7.67
N PHE A 11 -4.81 4.13 -6.84
CA PHE A 11 -4.77 2.70 -6.56
C PHE A 11 -4.98 1.86 -7.83
N ILE A 12 -6.00 2.18 -8.64
CA ILE A 12 -6.26 1.46 -9.90
C ILE A 12 -5.10 1.61 -10.88
N SER A 13 -4.49 2.80 -11.00
CA SER A 13 -3.33 3.04 -11.84
C SER A 13 -2.14 2.15 -11.44
N LEU A 14 -1.85 2.07 -10.14
CA LEU A 14 -0.80 1.20 -9.61
C LEU A 14 -1.05 -0.27 -9.94
N ILE A 15 -2.29 -0.76 -9.76
CA ILE A 15 -2.61 -2.15 -10.07
C ILE A 15 -2.53 -2.43 -11.57
N LYS A 16 -2.92 -1.49 -12.44
CA LYS A 16 -2.73 -1.60 -13.90
C LYS A 16 -1.25 -1.70 -14.26
N HIS A 17 -0.42 -0.87 -13.65
CA HIS A 17 1.03 -0.92 -13.84
C HIS A 17 1.60 -2.29 -13.41
N LEU A 18 1.23 -2.79 -12.23
CA LEU A 18 1.64 -4.12 -11.76
C LEU A 18 1.20 -5.25 -12.69
N LYS A 19 0.00 -5.16 -13.28
CA LYS A 19 -0.49 -6.15 -14.26
C LYS A 19 0.40 -6.17 -15.52
N ALA A 20 0.86 -5.02 -15.97
CA ALA A 20 1.73 -4.88 -17.13
C ALA A 20 3.15 -5.40 -16.83
N THR A 21 3.74 -4.97 -15.71
CA THR A 21 5.09 -5.38 -15.28
C THR A 21 5.16 -6.89 -15.05
N TYR A 22 4.18 -7.46 -14.35
CA TYR A 22 4.14 -8.89 -14.02
C TYR A 22 3.22 -9.67 -14.97
N ARG A 23 3.40 -9.49 -16.29
CA ARG A 23 2.55 -10.14 -17.31
C ARG A 23 2.56 -11.67 -17.21
N ARG A 24 3.74 -12.26 -16.98
CA ARG A 24 3.96 -13.73 -16.93
C ARG A 24 3.56 -14.39 -15.61
N ALA A 25 3.35 -13.63 -14.54
CA ALA A 25 2.93 -14.20 -13.27
C ALA A 25 1.55 -14.88 -13.42
N ARG A 26 1.37 -16.07 -12.86
CA ARG A 26 0.09 -16.79 -12.86
C ARG A 26 -0.93 -16.15 -11.93
N SER A 27 -0.47 -15.62 -10.80
CA SER A 27 -1.29 -14.94 -9.79
C SER A 27 -0.47 -13.89 -9.06
N ILE A 28 -1.11 -12.80 -8.66
CA ILE A 28 -0.52 -11.71 -7.87
C ILE A 28 -1.33 -11.58 -6.58
N THR A 29 -0.68 -11.84 -5.45
CA THR A 29 -1.32 -11.71 -4.12
C THR A 29 -1.03 -10.32 -3.57
N LEU A 30 -2.09 -9.53 -3.39
CA LEU A 30 -2.04 -8.21 -2.79
C LEU A 30 -2.32 -8.35 -1.29
N ILE A 31 -1.30 -8.14 -0.47
CA ILE A 31 -1.44 -8.06 0.99
C ILE A 31 -1.67 -6.59 1.33
N VAL A 32 -2.84 -6.28 1.87
CA VAL A 32 -3.30 -4.91 2.05
C VAL A 32 -3.69 -4.70 3.50
N ASP A 33 -3.28 -3.56 4.06
CA ASP A 33 -3.71 -3.16 5.40
C ASP A 33 -5.23 -2.92 5.46
N SER A 34 -5.83 -3.01 6.65
CA SER A 34 -7.26 -2.79 6.88
C SER A 34 -7.67 -1.31 6.77
N TYR A 35 -7.07 -0.56 5.86
CA TYR A 35 -7.33 0.87 5.70
C TYR A 35 -8.69 1.10 5.02
N ILE A 36 -9.54 1.87 5.70
CA ILE A 36 -10.99 2.02 5.45
C ILE A 36 -11.34 2.58 4.06
N ILE A 37 -10.40 3.22 3.36
CA ILE A 37 -10.61 3.72 1.99
C ILE A 37 -10.78 2.61 0.93
N HIS A 38 -10.69 1.33 1.31
CA HIS A 38 -10.84 0.19 0.41
C HIS A 38 -12.28 -0.35 0.26
N LYS A 39 -13.28 0.30 0.85
CA LYS A 39 -14.70 -0.02 0.60
C LYS A 39 -15.26 0.61 -0.70
N SER A 40 -14.43 1.02 -1.65
CA SER A 40 -14.95 1.53 -2.93
C SER A 40 -15.47 0.38 -3.80
N ARG A 41 -16.74 0.48 -4.21
CA ARG A 41 -17.43 -0.47 -5.10
C ARG A 41 -16.65 -0.73 -6.39
N GLU A 42 -15.92 0.27 -6.87
CA GLU A 42 -15.07 0.22 -8.05
C GLU A 42 -13.92 -0.78 -7.92
N ARG A 43 -13.25 -0.83 -6.75
CA ARG A 43 -12.14 -1.78 -6.52
C ARG A 43 -12.65 -3.22 -6.53
N LEU A 44 -13.79 -3.48 -5.89
CA LEU A 44 -14.41 -4.81 -5.87
C LEU A 44 -14.87 -5.23 -7.27
N CYS A 45 -15.44 -4.31 -8.05
CA CYS A 45 -15.83 -4.56 -9.45
C CYS A 45 -14.60 -4.89 -10.31
N TRP A 46 -13.51 -4.14 -10.16
CA TRP A 46 -12.28 -4.38 -10.90
C TRP A 46 -11.61 -5.71 -10.51
N LEU A 47 -11.55 -6.03 -9.21
CA LEU A 47 -11.01 -7.32 -8.73
C LEU A 47 -11.84 -8.50 -9.23
N LYS A 48 -13.18 -8.38 -9.28
CA LYS A 48 -14.05 -9.41 -9.89
C LYS A 48 -13.71 -9.66 -11.37
N GLN A 49 -13.37 -8.61 -12.10
CA GLN A 49 -12.98 -8.71 -13.52
C GLN A 49 -11.53 -9.21 -13.72
N ASN A 50 -10.73 -9.33 -12.66
CA ASN A 50 -9.32 -9.66 -12.75
C ASN A 50 -8.95 -10.79 -11.76
N PRO A 51 -9.28 -12.06 -12.07
CA PRO A 51 -9.03 -13.20 -11.17
C PRO A 51 -7.55 -13.48 -10.90
N LYS A 52 -6.65 -12.83 -11.67
CA LYS A 52 -5.21 -12.83 -11.45
C LYS A 52 -4.81 -12.24 -10.10
N PHE A 53 -5.60 -11.31 -9.56
CA PHE A 53 -5.30 -10.60 -8.32
C PHE A 53 -6.08 -11.20 -7.15
N ARG A 54 -5.37 -11.69 -6.14
CA ARG A 54 -5.96 -12.17 -4.88
C ARG A 54 -5.68 -11.15 -3.78
N GLY A 55 -6.73 -10.56 -3.21
CA GLY A 55 -6.59 -9.63 -2.08
C GLY A 55 -6.66 -10.37 -0.75
N ILE A 56 -5.63 -10.23 0.08
CA ILE A 56 -5.64 -10.67 1.48
C ILE A 56 -5.68 -9.41 2.35
N TYR A 57 -6.74 -9.30 3.15
CA TYR A 57 -6.90 -8.21 4.11
C TYR A 57 -6.41 -8.67 5.47
N ARG A 58 -5.60 -7.84 6.13
CA ARG A 58 -5.11 -8.14 7.48
C ARG A 58 -6.17 -7.79 8.54
N PRO A 59 -6.19 -8.49 9.68
CA PRO A 59 -7.00 -8.11 10.81
C PRO A 59 -6.61 -6.72 11.32
N VAL A 60 -7.62 -5.96 11.73
CA VAL A 60 -7.45 -4.61 12.28
C VAL A 60 -6.61 -4.70 13.56
N TYR A 61 -5.71 -3.73 13.78
CA TYR A 61 -4.86 -3.62 14.97
C TYR A 61 -3.78 -4.71 15.14
N SER A 62 -3.27 -5.28 14.03
CA SER A 62 -2.14 -6.23 14.04
C SER A 62 -0.86 -5.68 13.38
N PRO A 63 -0.24 -4.60 13.92
CA PRO A 63 0.93 -3.94 13.32
C PRO A 63 2.16 -4.85 13.22
N TRP A 64 2.27 -5.84 14.11
CA TRP A 64 3.37 -6.83 14.13
C TRP A 64 3.44 -7.70 12.88
N VAL A 65 2.30 -7.88 12.20
CA VAL A 65 2.16 -8.68 10.96
C VAL A 65 2.43 -7.81 9.73
N ASN A 66 2.59 -6.51 9.91
CA ASN A 66 2.82 -5.58 8.82
C ASN A 66 4.31 -5.41 8.51
N HIS A 67 4.84 -6.30 7.66
CA HIS A 67 6.22 -6.19 7.18
C HIS A 67 6.54 -4.83 6.54
N VAL A 68 5.54 -4.15 5.96
CA VAL A 68 5.71 -2.80 5.43
C VAL A 68 5.95 -1.80 6.55
N GLU A 69 5.27 -1.92 7.69
CA GLU A 69 5.57 -1.08 8.88
C GLU A 69 6.94 -1.36 9.45
N ARG A 70 7.43 -2.61 9.44
CA ARG A 70 8.81 -2.91 9.82
C ARG A 70 9.83 -2.26 8.87
N LEU A 71 9.55 -2.25 7.57
CA LEU A 71 10.38 -1.55 6.59
C LEU A 71 10.35 -0.04 6.82
N TRP A 72 9.16 0.54 7.05
CA TRP A 72 9.03 1.95 7.39
C TRP A 72 9.75 2.28 8.69
N GLN A 73 9.71 1.41 9.69
CA GLN A 73 10.43 1.58 10.94
C GLN A 73 11.95 1.59 10.73
N ALA A 74 12.48 0.66 9.92
CA ALA A 74 13.90 0.61 9.59
C ALA A 74 14.34 1.83 8.77
N LEU A 75 13.52 2.25 7.81
CA LEU A 75 13.74 3.46 7.03
C LEU A 75 13.73 4.70 7.93
N HIS A 76 12.72 4.84 8.78
CA HIS A 76 12.59 5.94 9.72
C HIS A 76 13.82 5.98 10.64
N ASP A 77 14.17 4.86 11.27
CA ASP A 77 15.35 4.76 12.12
C ASP A 77 16.64 5.17 11.38
N THR A 78 16.81 4.76 10.13
CA THR A 78 17.95 5.16 9.30
C THR A 78 17.95 6.66 8.99
N ILE A 79 16.79 7.22 8.63
CA ILE A 79 16.66 8.65 8.29
C ILE A 79 16.81 9.52 9.54
N THR A 80 16.19 9.16 10.67
CA THR A 80 16.28 9.92 11.93
C THR A 80 17.68 9.84 12.54
N ARG A 81 18.39 8.72 12.38
CA ARG A 81 19.79 8.58 12.84
C ARG A 81 20.79 9.29 11.93
N ASN A 82 20.53 9.35 10.62
CA ASN A 82 21.34 10.11 9.67
C ASN A 82 20.88 11.57 9.52
N HIS A 83 19.91 12.00 10.33
CA HIS A 83 19.37 13.34 10.28
C HIS A 83 20.40 14.36 10.76
N GLN A 84 20.80 15.28 9.89
CA GLN A 84 21.81 16.29 10.20
C GLN A 84 21.22 17.57 10.80
N CYS A 85 19.89 17.72 10.91
CA CYS A 85 19.33 18.92 11.53
C CYS A 85 19.42 18.83 13.06
N ARG A 86 19.84 19.95 13.68
CA ARG A 86 20.11 20.05 15.12
C ARG A 86 18.87 19.96 16.00
N SER A 87 17.67 20.08 15.44
CA SER A 87 16.41 19.89 16.16
C SER A 87 15.30 19.39 15.21
N MET A 88 14.32 18.67 15.74
CA MET A 88 13.13 18.19 15.00
C MET A 88 12.06 19.29 14.76
N ARG A 89 12.38 20.57 15.00
CA ARG A 89 11.42 21.69 14.94
C ARG A 89 11.71 22.71 13.83
N GLN A 90 12.59 22.40 12.87
CA GLN A 90 12.88 23.30 11.76
C GLN A 90 12.26 22.79 10.47
#